data_AF-V8G1U1-F1
#
_entry.id   AF-V8G1U1-F1
#
_cell.length_a   1.000
_cell.length_b   1.000
_cell.length_c   1.000
_cell.angle_alpha   90.00
_cell.angle_beta   90.00
_cell.angle_gamma   90.00
#
_symmetry.space_group_name_H-M   'P 1'
#
loop_
_entity.id
_entity.type
_entity.pdbx_description
1 polymer ?
#
loop_
_entity_poly.entity_id
_entity_poly.type
_entity_poly.pdbx_seq_one_letter_code
_entity_poly.pdbx_strand_id
1 'polypeptide(L)'
;MNFRDLFYFDKFLFPKVITFIYWLILLGSVIAFISGVMKGQFFGGLVALLAGVIIGRIYCELMVVMFKINDHLTILSRKALQESNVATTKSVSSATEFNVNQDSF
;
A
#
# COMPACT_ATOMS: atom_id res chain seq x y z
N MET A 1 10.24 -5.11 22.04
CA MET A 1 9.15 -5.80 21.30
C MET A 1 9.41 -5.57 19.81
N ASN A 2 9.37 -6.63 19.00
CA ASN A 2 9.95 -6.65 17.66
C ASN A 2 9.15 -5.79 16.66
N PHE A 3 9.82 -4.82 16.02
CA PHE A 3 9.28 -4.01 14.92
C PHE A 3 8.90 -4.80 13.66
N ARG A 4 9.17 -6.12 13.64
CA ARG A 4 8.82 -7.04 12.56
C ARG A 4 7.32 -7.34 12.49
N ASP A 5 6.62 -7.27 13.63
CA ASP A 5 5.15 -7.39 13.66
C ASP A 5 4.45 -6.10 13.20
N LEU A 6 5.13 -4.95 13.31
CA LEU A 6 4.73 -3.66 12.73
C LEU A 6 4.71 -3.67 11.18
N PHE A 7 5.48 -4.56 10.54
CA PHE A 7 5.51 -4.75 9.08
C PHE A 7 4.44 -5.72 8.55
N TYR A 8 4.03 -6.72 9.33
CA TYR A 8 2.80 -7.49 9.03
C TYR A 8 1.54 -6.64 9.18
N PHE A 9 1.67 -5.62 10.01
CA PHE A 9 0.72 -4.58 10.20
C PHE A 9 0.50 -3.80 8.89
N ASP A 10 1.51 -3.44 8.07
CA ASP A 10 1.36 -2.65 6.82
C ASP A 10 0.18 -3.05 5.89
N LYS A 11 -0.01 -4.35 5.63
CA LYS A 11 -1.09 -4.86 4.78
C LYS A 11 -2.49 -4.73 5.38
N PHE A 12 -2.57 -4.65 6.71
CA PHE A 12 -3.79 -4.39 7.49
C PHE A 12 -3.81 -2.98 8.13
N LEU A 13 -2.73 -2.21 7.99
CA LEU A 13 -2.49 -0.88 8.59
C LEU A 13 -2.72 0.22 7.63
N PHE A 14 -2.29 0.10 6.38
CA PHE A 14 -2.63 1.13 5.41
C PHE A 14 -4.12 1.51 5.43
N PRO A 15 -5.06 0.55 5.51
CA PRO A 15 -6.48 0.87 5.67
C PRO A 15 -6.84 1.52 7.01
N LYS A 16 -6.35 0.99 8.15
CA LYS A 16 -6.75 1.45 9.50
C LYS A 16 -6.01 2.71 9.97
N VAL A 17 -4.73 2.84 9.65
CA VAL A 17 -3.86 3.99 9.97
C VAL A 17 -4.29 5.23 9.19
N ILE A 18 -4.64 5.09 7.91
CA ILE A 18 -5.14 6.24 7.14
C ILE A 18 -6.50 6.72 7.67
N THR A 19 -7.32 5.80 8.18
CA THR A 19 -8.60 6.15 8.79
C THR A 19 -8.39 6.87 10.13
N PHE A 20 -7.40 6.44 10.91
CA PHE A 20 -7.01 7.08 12.16
C PHE A 20 -6.41 8.48 11.95
N ILE A 21 -5.51 8.66 10.99
CA ILE A 21 -4.92 9.96 10.67
C ILE A 21 -5.97 10.92 10.09
N TYR A 22 -6.93 10.40 9.31
CA TYR A 22 -8.06 11.18 8.82
C TYR A 22 -8.89 11.76 9.97
N TRP A 23 -9.16 10.95 10.98
CA TRP A 23 -9.90 11.41 12.16
C TRP A 23 -9.14 12.48 12.94
N LEU A 24 -7.80 12.35 13.03
CA LEU A 24 -6.94 13.34 13.66
C LEU A 24 -6.90 14.68 12.90
N ILE A 25 -6.81 14.64 11.57
CA ILE A 25 -6.88 15.82 10.69
C ILE A 25 -8.25 16.48 10.76
N LEU A 26 -9.33 15.69 10.81
CA LEU A 26 -10.69 16.20 10.95
C LEU A 26 -10.86 16.91 12.30
N LEU A 27 -10.42 16.28 13.40
CA LEU A 27 -10.45 16.89 14.73
C LEU A 27 -9.63 18.19 14.76
N GLY A 28 -8.43 18.18 14.18
CA GLY A 28 -7.58 19.37 14.05
C GLY A 28 -8.23 20.48 13.24
N SER A 29 -8.93 20.13 12.16
CA SER A 29 -9.65 21.09 11.31
C SER A 29 -10.83 21.74 12.04
N VAL A 30 -11.56 20.97 12.85
CA VAL A 30 -12.64 21.49 13.72
C VAL A 30 -12.09 22.46 14.78
N ILE A 31 -10.95 22.12 15.41
CA ILE A 31 -10.30 22.99 16.40
C ILE A 31 -9.76 24.27 15.75
N ALA A 32 -9.19 24.17 14.54
CA ALA A 32 -8.70 25.31 13.77
C ALA A 32 -9.85 26.24 13.36
N PHE A 33 -11.01 25.67 13.01
CA PHE A 33 -12.22 26.45 12.72
C PHE A 33 -12.73 27.20 13.95
N ILE A 34 -12.83 26.54 15.10
CA ILE A 34 -13.17 27.18 16.38
C ILE A 34 -12.18 28.33 16.70
N SER A 35 -10.90 28.12 16.44
CA SER A 35 -9.85 29.12 16.68
C SER A 35 -9.96 30.31 15.72
N GLY A 36 -10.38 30.08 14.48
CA GLY A 36 -10.63 31.13 13.47
C GLY A 36 -11.86 31.98 13.80
N VAL A 37 -12.89 31.36 14.36
CA VAL A 37 -14.10 32.03 14.89
C VAL A 37 -13.73 33.02 16.01
N MET A 38 -12.88 32.61 16.95
CA MET A 38 -12.41 33.49 18.04
C MET A 38 -11.60 34.69 17.55
N LYS A 39 -10.94 34.59 16.39
CA LYS A 39 -10.16 35.68 15.78
C LYS A 39 -10.99 36.60 14.86
N GLY A 40 -12.31 36.37 14.75
CA GLY A 40 -13.20 37.17 13.89
C GLY A 40 -13.11 36.85 12.40
N GLN A 41 -12.33 35.85 12.00
CA GLN A 41 -12.13 35.44 10.61
C GLN A 41 -12.95 34.18 10.28
N PHE A 42 -14.27 34.28 10.44
CA PHE A 42 -15.22 33.19 10.20
C PHE A 42 -15.10 32.61 8.79
N PHE A 43 -15.04 33.47 7.78
CA PHE A 43 -15.02 33.06 6.37
C PHE A 43 -13.71 32.38 5.99
N GLY A 44 -12.58 32.88 6.52
CA GLY A 44 -11.26 32.27 6.31
C GLY A 44 -11.13 30.91 7.00
N GLY A 45 -11.67 30.76 8.21
CA GLY A 45 -11.73 29.49 8.91
C GLY A 45 -12.60 28.46 8.17
N LEU A 46 -13.74 28.87 7.62
CA LEU A 46 -14.64 27.98 6.87
C LEU A 46 -14.01 27.48 5.57
N VAL A 47 -13.37 28.38 4.81
CA VAL A 47 -12.66 28.02 3.57
C VAL A 47 -11.46 27.12 3.88
N ALA A 48 -10.71 27.41 4.94
CA ALA A 48 -9.58 26.58 5.36
C ALA A 48 -10.02 25.18 5.83
N LEU A 49 -11.16 25.07 6.50
CA LEU A 49 -11.74 23.78 6.91
C LEU A 49 -12.14 22.95 5.69
N LEU A 50 -12.87 23.55 4.74
CA LEU A 50 -13.30 22.85 3.53
C LEU A 50 -12.11 22.45 2.65
N ALA A 51 -11.18 23.37 2.40
CA ALA A 51 -9.99 23.10 1.60
C ALA A 51 -9.11 22.03 2.26
N GLY A 52 -8.89 22.10 3.58
CA GLY A 52 -8.09 21.13 4.32
C GLY A 52 -8.70 19.73 4.32
N VAL A 53 -10.03 19.62 4.45
CA VAL A 53 -10.72 18.32 4.39
C VAL A 53 -10.66 17.73 2.98
N ILE A 54 -10.92 18.53 1.94
CA ILE A 54 -10.93 18.05 0.54
C ILE A 54 -9.53 17.64 0.09
N ILE A 55 -8.54 18.51 0.29
CA ILE A 55 -7.14 18.23 -0.08
C ILE A 55 -6.62 17.06 0.75
N GLY A 56 -6.92 17.02 2.05
CA GLY A 56 -6.54 15.91 2.93
C GLY A 56 -7.13 14.57 2.51
N ARG A 57 -8.39 14.54 2.04
CA ARG A 57 -9.04 13.34 1.49
C ARG A 57 -8.31 12.85 0.24
N ILE A 58 -8.09 13.74 -0.74
CA ILE A 58 -7.44 13.40 -2.01
C ILE A 58 -6.00 12.94 -1.78
N TYR A 59 -5.26 13.60 -0.89
CA TYR A 59 -3.86 13.26 -0.60
C TYR A 59 -3.73 11.95 0.18
N CYS A 60 -4.62 11.70 1.14
CA CYS A 60 -4.69 10.40 1.83
C CYS A 60 -4.97 9.26 0.84
N GLU A 61 -5.93 9.44 -0.06
CA GLU A 61 -6.32 8.42 -1.03
C GLU A 61 -5.19 8.12 -2.03
N LEU A 62 -4.50 9.16 -2.52
CA LEU A 62 -3.31 9.00 -3.39
C LEU A 62 -2.15 8.29 -2.68
N MET A 63 -1.88 8.59 -1.40
CA MET A 63 -0.85 7.90 -0.63
C MET A 63 -1.14 6.40 -0.56
N VAL A 64 -2.36 6.00 -0.19
CA VAL A 64 -2.76 4.58 -0.12
C VAL A 64 -2.67 3.89 -1.49
N VAL A 65 -3.04 4.59 -2.58
CA VAL A 65 -3.00 4.04 -3.94
C VAL A 65 -1.57 3.71 -4.38
N MET A 66 -0.58 4.54 -4.05
CA MET A 66 0.82 4.33 -4.44
C MET A 66 1.39 3.04 -3.80
N PHE A 67 1.04 2.78 -2.53
CA PHE A 67 1.44 1.55 -1.84
C PHE A 67 0.78 0.29 -2.39
N LYS A 68 -0.49 0.37 -2.83
CA LYS A 68 -1.17 -0.75 -3.50
C LYS A 68 -0.47 -1.19 -4.79
N ILE A 69 0.09 -0.23 -5.54
CA ILE A 69 0.83 -0.51 -6.79
C ILE A 69 2.17 -1.19 -6.49
N ASN A 70 2.91 -0.70 -5.49
CA ASN A 70 4.19 -1.28 -5.10
C ASN A 70 4.06 -2.76 -4.65
N ASP A 71 2.98 -3.09 -3.96
CA ASP A 71 2.69 -4.45 -3.52
C ASP A 71 2.37 -5.38 -4.71
N HIS A 72 1.66 -4.85 -5.73
CA HIS A 72 1.38 -5.57 -6.98
C HIS A 72 2.64 -5.86 -7.80
N LEU A 73 3.60 -4.93 -7.89
CA LEU A 73 4.86 -5.13 -8.60
C LEU A 73 5.70 -6.26 -7.97
N THR A 74 5.66 -6.39 -6.65
CA THR A 74 6.32 -7.47 -5.90
C THR A 74 5.72 -8.85 -6.20
N ILE A 75 4.42 -8.92 -6.49
CA ILE A 75 3.74 -10.17 -6.88
C ILE A 75 4.10 -10.57 -8.31
N LEU A 76 4.23 -9.60 -9.21
CA LEU A 76 4.57 -9.83 -10.63
C LEU A 76 6.00 -10.35 -10.79
N SER A 77 6.97 -9.80 -10.07
CA SER A 77 8.36 -10.29 -10.11
C SER A 77 8.48 -11.73 -9.64
N ARG A 78 7.74 -12.11 -8.60
CA ARG A 78 7.70 -13.49 -8.09
C ARG A 78 7.07 -14.46 -9.09
N LYS A 79 6.00 -14.05 -9.79
CA LYS A 79 5.38 -14.84 -10.86
C LYS A 79 6.31 -15.08 -12.04
N ALA A 80 7.04 -14.05 -12.49
CA ALA A 80 7.99 -14.17 -13.60
C ALA A 80 9.14 -15.14 -13.27
N LEU A 81 9.61 -15.18 -12.02
CA LEU A 81 10.61 -16.15 -11.55
C LEU A 81 10.06 -17.58 -11.43
N GLN A 82 8.75 -17.75 -11.27
CA GLN A 82 8.12 -19.06 -11.22
C GLN A 82 7.95 -19.63 -12.62
N GLU A 83 7.64 -18.80 -13.62
CA GLU A 83 7.61 -19.20 -15.03
C GLU A 83 8.98 -19.63 -15.55
N SER A 84 10.07 -18.97 -15.13
CA SER A 84 11.43 -19.40 -15.50
C SER A 84 11.80 -20.74 -14.87
N ASN A 85 11.50 -20.96 -13.58
CA ASN A 85 11.77 -22.25 -12.92
C ASN A 85 10.92 -23.39 -13.50
N VAL A 86 9.65 -23.14 -13.87
CA VAL A 86 8.79 -24.16 -14.52
C VAL A 86 9.28 -24.49 -15.94
N ALA A 87 9.80 -23.51 -16.69
CA ALA A 87 10.46 -23.77 -17.98
C ALA A 87 11.77 -24.57 -17.82
N THR A 88 12.56 -24.27 -16.78
CA THR A 88 13.76 -25.03 -16.42
C THR A 88 13.43 -26.45 -15.93
N THR A 89 12.34 -26.66 -15.17
CA THR A 89 11.92 -28.01 -14.74
C THR A 89 11.42 -28.85 -15.91
N LYS A 90 10.71 -28.26 -16.88
CA LYS A 90 10.29 -28.99 -18.08
C LYS A 90 11.47 -29.40 -18.96
N SER A 91 12.48 -28.53 -19.13
CA SER A 91 13.69 -28.90 -19.89
C SER A 91 14.56 -29.93 -19.16
N VAL A 92 14.66 -29.86 -17.82
CA VAL A 92 15.35 -30.88 -17.02
C VAL A 92 14.57 -32.20 -17.01
N SER A 93 13.24 -32.20 -16.92
CA SER A 93 12.42 -33.43 -16.98
C SER A 93 12.54 -34.13 -18.33
N SER A 94 12.52 -33.39 -19.45
CA SER A 94 12.75 -33.96 -20.78
C SER A 94 14.20 -34.42 -21.00
N ALA A 95 15.19 -33.78 -20.38
CA ALA A 95 16.58 -34.25 -20.41
C ALA A 95 16.80 -35.47 -19.49
N THR A 96 16.04 -35.60 -18.40
CA THR A 96 16.12 -36.74 -17.45
C THR A 96 15.43 -37.98 -18.01
N GLU A 97 14.29 -37.84 -18.70
CA GLU A 97 13.65 -38.93 -19.47
C GLU A 97 14.52 -39.41 -20.64
N PHE A 98 15.33 -38.53 -21.23
CA PHE A 98 16.28 -38.90 -22.27
C PHE A 98 17.50 -39.66 -21.71
N ASN A 99 18.02 -39.28 -20.53
CA ASN A 99 19.18 -39.94 -19.91
C ASN A 99 18.82 -41.34 -19.35
N VAL A 100 17.68 -41.51 -18.68
CA VAL A 100 17.25 -42.82 -18.13
C VAL A 100 16.97 -43.87 -19.22
N ASN A 101 16.54 -43.47 -20.42
CA ASN A 101 16.38 -44.37 -21.57
C ASN A 101 17.69 -44.71 -22.30
N GLN A 102 18.80 -44.03 -21.97
CA GLN A 102 20.10 -44.30 -22.57
C GLN A 102 20.96 -45.26 -21.72
N ASP A 103 20.64 -45.42 -20.44
CA ASP A 103 21.35 -46.29 -19.49
C ASP A 103 20.77 -47.72 -19.40
N SER A 104 19.71 -48.01 -20.17
CA SER A 104 18.98 -49.29 -20.18
C SER A 104 19.23 -50.13 -21.44
N PHE A 105 20.33 -49.86 -22.16
CA PHE A 105 20.84 -50.67 -23.27
C PHE A 105 22.26 -51.16 -23.04
#